data_AF-A0A958H7L8-F1
#
_entry.id   AF-A0A958H7L8-F1
#
_cell.length_a   1.000
_cell.length_b   1.000
_cell.length_c   1.000
_cell.angle_alpha   90.00
_cell.angle_beta   90.00
_cell.angle_gamma   90.00
#
_symmetry.space_group_name_H-M   'P 1'
#
loop_
_entity.id
_entity.type
_entity.pdbx_description
1 polymer ?
#
loop_
_entity_poly.entity_id
_entity_poly.type
_entity_poly.pdbx_seq_one_letter_code
_entity_poly.pdbx_strand_id
1 'polypeptide(L)'
;MNTRNPKIRILTPGDEALLERFLLPRKESSLFLLSNLRRAGLSDHGQRGQGTYFAALEDGEVVAVVGHFWNGNIIVQAPEYAAALTAAARRATGRPLARLLGPADQVESALR
;
A
#
# COMPACT_ATOMS: atom_id res chain seq x y z
N MET A 1 -7.76 -4.52 -24.38
CA MET A 1 -7.07 -4.49 -23.08
C MET A 1 -8.13 -4.81 -22.04
N ASN A 2 -8.20 -6.06 -21.55
CA ASN A 2 -9.20 -6.42 -20.54
C ASN A 2 -8.86 -5.66 -19.26
N THR A 3 -9.67 -4.66 -18.92
CA THR A 3 -9.57 -3.95 -17.65
C THR A 3 -10.08 -4.88 -16.56
N ARG A 4 -9.20 -5.74 -16.03
CA ARG A 4 -9.42 -6.36 -14.73
C ARG A 4 -9.58 -5.24 -13.71
N ASN A 5 -10.69 -5.24 -12.97
CA ASN A 5 -10.96 -4.25 -11.94
C ASN A 5 -10.77 -4.93 -10.59
N PRO A 6 -9.64 -4.70 -9.88
CA PRO A 6 -9.35 -5.39 -8.65
C PRO A 6 -10.28 -4.91 -7.54
N LYS A 7 -10.53 -5.77 -6.56
CA LYS A 7 -11.19 -5.33 -5.32
C LYS A 7 -10.15 -4.60 -4.47
N ILE A 8 -10.24 -3.27 -4.41
CA ILE A 8 -9.41 -2.48 -3.49
C ILE A 8 -10.06 -2.45 -2.11
N ARG A 9 -9.29 -2.77 -1.05
CA ARG A 9 -9.74 -2.61 0.34
C ARG A 9 -8.67 -2.02 1.23
N ILE A 10 -9.11 -1.42 2.33
CA ILE A 10 -8.25 -1.08 3.46
C ILE A 10 -7.95 -2.37 4.24
N LEU A 11 -6.68 -2.59 4.58
CA LEU A 11 -6.26 -3.66 5.47
C LEU A 11 -6.44 -3.22 6.93
N THR A 12 -6.88 -4.15 7.75
CA THR A 12 -7.23 -3.94 9.16
C THR A 12 -6.41 -4.86 10.06
N PRO A 13 -6.31 -4.60 11.37
CA PRO A 13 -5.69 -5.54 12.30
C PRO A 13 -6.28 -6.95 12.15
N GLY A 14 -5.41 -7.95 12.02
CA GLY A 14 -5.75 -9.32 11.63
C GLY A 14 -5.34 -9.69 10.20
N ASP A 15 -5.06 -8.71 9.34
CA ASP A 15 -4.61 -8.92 7.95
C ASP A 15 -3.08 -8.99 7.79
N GLU A 16 -2.32 -8.96 8.88
CA GLU A 16 -0.85 -8.90 8.85
C GLU A 16 -0.26 -10.08 8.06
N ALA A 17 -0.74 -11.30 8.30
CA ALA A 17 -0.27 -12.49 7.60
C ALA A 17 -0.57 -12.46 6.09
N LEU A 18 -1.72 -11.89 5.71
CA LEU A 18 -2.08 -11.70 4.30
C LEU A 18 -1.12 -10.70 3.63
N LEU A 19 -0.83 -9.59 4.30
CA LEU A 19 0.09 -8.58 3.80
C LEU A 19 1.53 -9.11 3.71
N GLU A 20 1.99 -9.83 4.74
CA GLU A 20 3.33 -10.41 4.77
C GLU A 20 3.53 -11.46 3.68
N ARG A 21 2.52 -12.30 3.39
CA ARG A 21 2.56 -13.25 2.26
C ARG A 21 2.86 -12.55 0.93
N PHE A 22 2.36 -11.34 0.72
CA PHE A 22 2.64 -10.56 -0.48
C PHE A 22 4.00 -9.85 -0.43
N LEU A 23 4.37 -9.23 0.69
CA LEU A 23 5.57 -8.40 0.80
C LEU A 23 6.86 -9.22 0.97
N LEU A 24 6.83 -10.35 1.67
CA LEU A 24 8.04 -11.12 1.99
C LEU A 24 8.76 -11.67 0.75
N PRO A 25 8.07 -12.21 -0.28
CA PRO A 25 8.72 -12.56 -1.55
C PRO A 25 9.36 -11.37 -2.27
N ARG A 26 8.99 -10.13 -1.90
CA ARG A 26 9.45 -8.87 -2.49
C ARG A 26 10.25 -8.03 -1.49
N LYS A 27 10.82 -8.68 -0.47
CA LYS A 27 11.40 -8.04 0.72
C LYS A 27 12.32 -6.86 0.40
N GLU A 28 13.20 -7.00 -0.59
CA GLU A 28 14.19 -5.98 -0.96
C GLU A 28 13.56 -4.65 -1.36
N SER A 29 12.44 -4.68 -2.10
CA SER A 29 11.69 -3.47 -2.48
C SER A 29 10.63 -3.06 -1.45
N SER A 30 10.28 -3.96 -0.53
CA SER A 30 9.22 -3.76 0.47
C SER A 30 9.71 -3.38 1.87
N LEU A 31 11.01 -3.12 2.06
CA LEU A 31 11.60 -2.93 3.41
C LEU A 31 10.90 -1.86 4.25
N PHE A 32 10.51 -0.73 3.67
CA PHE A 32 9.79 0.32 4.41
C PHE A 32 8.40 -0.12 4.87
N LEU A 33 7.65 -0.80 3.99
CA LEU A 33 6.32 -1.31 4.31
C LEU A 33 6.41 -2.37 5.43
N LEU A 34 7.34 -3.31 5.32
CA LEU A 34 7.59 -4.36 6.31
C LEU A 34 8.06 -3.76 7.65
N SER A 35 8.95 -2.77 7.63
CA SER A 35 9.45 -2.12 8.85
C SER A 35 8.34 -1.36 9.59
N ASN A 36 7.52 -0.60 8.87
CA ASN A 36 6.39 0.10 9.49
C ASN A 36 5.32 -0.88 9.99
N LEU A 37 5.04 -1.95 9.23
CA LEU A 37 4.11 -3.00 9.64
C LEU A 37 4.54 -3.66 10.95
N ARG A 38 5.82 -4.07 11.05
CA ARG A 38 6.36 -4.67 12.28
C ARG A 38 6.30 -3.73 13.49
N ARG A 39 6.47 -2.42 13.26
CA ARG A 39 6.50 -1.43 14.33
C ARG A 39 5.13 -1.02 14.82
N ALA A 40 4.16 -0.89 13.92
CA ALA A 40 2.88 -0.23 14.18
C ALA A 40 1.66 -1.10 13.88
N GLY A 41 1.84 -2.26 13.26
CA GLY A 41 0.76 -3.11 12.77
C GLY A 41 -0.08 -2.41 11.70
N LEU A 42 -1.34 -2.85 11.59
CA LEU A 42 -2.34 -2.27 10.69
C LEU A 42 -3.31 -1.32 11.40
N SER A 43 -2.93 -0.81 12.58
CA SER A 43 -3.68 0.23 13.28
C SER A 43 -3.18 1.61 12.90
N ASP A 44 -4.10 2.54 12.61
CA ASP A 44 -3.75 3.89 12.21
C ASP A 44 -4.56 4.93 13.00
N HIS A 45 -3.88 5.55 13.97
CA HIS A 45 -4.36 6.67 14.78
C HIS A 45 -3.59 7.95 14.47
N GLY A 46 -2.91 8.01 13.31
CA GLY A 46 -2.08 9.14 12.90
C GLY A 46 -0.77 9.29 13.68
N GLN A 47 -0.35 8.28 14.45
CA GLN A 47 0.88 8.34 15.25
C GLN A 47 2.14 8.10 14.40
N ARG A 48 3.29 8.51 14.93
CA ARG A 48 4.57 8.37 14.25
C ARG A 48 4.86 6.90 13.90
N GLY A 49 4.87 6.62 12.60
CA GLY A 49 5.14 5.29 12.03
C GLY A 49 3.92 4.53 11.57
N GLN A 50 2.72 4.99 11.93
CA GLN A 50 1.47 4.41 11.47
C GLN A 50 1.12 4.88 10.06
N GLY A 51 0.30 4.07 9.39
CA GLY A 51 -0.26 4.38 8.09
C GLY A 51 -1.42 3.45 7.78
N THR A 52 -2.26 3.88 6.84
CA THR A 52 -3.37 3.07 6.34
C THR A 52 -2.89 2.31 5.12
N TYR A 53 -2.99 0.98 5.18
CA TYR A 53 -2.58 0.11 4.08
C TYR A 53 -3.79 -0.22 3.20
N PHE A 54 -3.60 -0.13 1.89
CA PHE A 54 -4.59 -0.46 0.88
C PHE A 54 -4.04 -1.59 0.03
N ALA A 55 -4.85 -2.63 -0.18
CA ALA A 55 -4.50 -3.76 -1.03
C ALA A 55 -5.47 -3.86 -2.20
N ALA A 56 -4.95 -4.16 -3.38
CA ALA A 56 -5.72 -4.67 -4.50
C ALA A 56 -5.75 -6.19 -4.42
N LEU A 57 -6.94 -6.78 -4.52
CA LEU A 57 -7.14 -8.22 -4.49
C LEU A 57 -7.68 -8.75 -5.81
N GLU A 58 -7.12 -9.87 -6.24
CA GLU A 58 -7.65 -10.74 -7.29
C GLU A 58 -7.80 -12.15 -6.71
N ASP A 59 -8.97 -12.77 -6.88
CA ASP A 59 -9.27 -14.13 -6.37
C ASP A 59 -8.95 -14.33 -4.88
N GLY A 60 -9.08 -13.27 -4.07
CA GLY A 60 -8.80 -13.28 -2.63
C GLY A 60 -7.33 -13.09 -2.26
N GLU A 61 -6.43 -13.00 -3.24
CA GLU A 61 -5.00 -12.82 -3.06
C GLU A 61 -4.59 -11.37 -3.29
N VAL A 62 -3.62 -10.90 -2.50
CA VAL A 62 -3.08 -9.54 -2.67
C VAL A 62 -2.14 -9.52 -3.87
N VAL A 63 -2.43 -8.64 -4.83
CA VAL A 63 -1.61 -8.45 -6.04
C VAL A 63 -0.83 -7.14 -6.03
N ALA A 64 -1.26 -6.17 -5.22
CA ALA A 64 -0.60 -4.88 -5.07
C ALA A 64 -0.97 -4.21 -3.74
N VAL A 65 -0.06 -3.43 -3.17
CA VAL A 65 -0.25 -2.71 -1.91
C VAL A 65 0.34 -1.30 -1.97
N VAL A 66 -0.35 -0.36 -1.32
CA VAL A 66 0.23 0.93 -0.92
C VAL A 66 -0.04 1.20 0.56
N GLY A 67 0.83 1.94 1.22
CA GLY A 67 0.61 2.47 2.56
C GLY A 67 0.70 3.99 2.58
N HIS A 68 -0.31 4.69 3.09
CA HIS A 68 -0.29 6.16 3.26
C HIS A 68 -0.03 6.50 4.72
N PHE A 69 1.17 7.00 5.01
CA PHE A 69 1.68 7.15 6.37
C PHE A 69 1.40 8.52 6.98
N TRP A 70 1.56 8.61 8.30
CA TRP A 70 1.37 9.80 9.14
C TRP A 70 2.03 11.09 8.61
N ASN A 71 3.13 10.98 7.87
CA ASN A 71 3.87 12.11 7.30
C ASN A 71 3.47 12.46 5.86
N GLY A 72 2.36 11.89 5.37
CA GLY A 72 1.85 12.15 4.02
C GLY A 72 2.57 11.38 2.91
N ASN A 73 3.56 10.55 3.23
CA ASN A 73 4.20 9.70 2.22
C ASN A 73 3.29 8.52 1.88
N ILE A 74 3.20 8.19 0.59
CA ILE A 74 2.68 6.92 0.11
C ILE A 74 3.85 6.04 -0.28
N ILE A 75 3.91 4.84 0.29
CA ILE A 75 4.91 3.82 -0.06
C ILE A 75 4.22 2.73 -0.88
N VAL A 76 4.82 2.37 -2.01
CA VAL A 76 4.24 1.57 -3.07
C VAL A 76 4.98 0.24 -3.20
N GLN A 77 4.21 -0.85 -3.19
CA GLN A 77 4.59 -2.16 -3.71
C GLN A 77 3.42 -2.65 -4.57
N ALA A 78 3.25 -2.03 -5.72
CA ALA A 78 2.11 -2.20 -6.61
C ALA A 78 2.58 -2.42 -8.04
N PRO A 79 3.01 -3.66 -8.40
CA PRO A 79 3.35 -3.98 -9.79
C PRO A 79 2.14 -3.81 -10.72
N GLU A 80 0.93 -3.93 -10.18
CA GLU A 80 -0.33 -3.66 -10.85
C GLU A 80 -1.12 -2.59 -10.06
N TYR A 81 -2.00 -1.85 -10.75
CA TYR A 81 -2.98 -0.96 -10.11
C TYR A 81 -2.42 0.19 -9.26
N ALA A 82 -1.15 0.58 -9.43
CA ALA A 82 -0.49 1.61 -8.63
C ALA A 82 -1.25 2.95 -8.59
N ALA A 83 -1.73 3.44 -9.74
CA ALA A 83 -2.53 4.66 -9.84
C ALA A 83 -3.86 4.55 -9.06
N ALA A 84 -4.59 3.46 -9.27
CA ALA A 84 -5.89 3.22 -8.62
C ALA A 84 -5.76 3.12 -7.09
N LEU A 85 -4.74 2.41 -6.60
CA LEU A 85 -4.44 2.30 -5.18
C LEU A 85 -4.03 3.64 -4.57
N THR A 86 -3.17 4.40 -5.25
CA THR A 86 -2.72 5.73 -4.79
C THR A 86 -3.91 6.70 -4.71
N ALA A 87 -4.77 6.72 -5.72
CA ALA A 87 -5.98 7.53 -5.72
C ALA A 87 -6.97 7.12 -4.60
N ALA A 88 -7.16 5.81 -4.39
CA ALA A 88 -7.98 5.30 -3.29
C ALA A 88 -7.43 5.71 -1.91
N ALA A 89 -6.12 5.58 -1.72
CA ALA A 89 -5.46 5.93 -0.47
C ALA A 89 -5.60 7.42 -0.13
N ARG A 90 -5.36 8.30 -1.11
CA ARG A 90 -5.52 9.75 -0.93
C ARG A 90 -6.95 10.13 -0.58
N ARG A 91 -7.93 9.57 -1.31
CA ARG A 91 -9.36 9.86 -1.09
C ARG A 91 -9.83 9.39 0.29
N ALA A 92 -9.44 8.19 0.69
CA ALA A 92 -9.93 7.59 1.93
C ALA A 92 -9.27 8.16 3.19
N THR A 93 -7.97 8.48 3.14
CA THR A 93 -7.27 9.02 4.32
C THR A 93 -7.41 10.54 4.47
N GLY A 94 -7.66 11.26 3.36
CA GLY A 94 -7.69 12.73 3.34
C GLY A 94 -6.33 13.39 3.61
N ARG A 95 -5.25 12.62 3.76
CA ARG A 95 -3.90 13.14 4.03
C ARG A 95 -3.31 13.80 2.79
N PRO A 96 -2.46 14.84 2.95
CA PRO A 96 -1.68 15.36 1.82
C PRO A 96 -0.76 14.27 1.27
N LEU A 97 -0.50 14.33 -0.04
CA LEU A 97 0.53 13.51 -0.67
C LEU A 97 1.84 14.29 -0.63
N ALA A 98 2.75 13.91 0.25
CA ALA A 98 4.07 14.52 0.36
C ALA A 98 5.06 13.93 -0.66
N ARG A 99 5.09 12.60 -0.79
CA ARG A 99 5.96 11.87 -1.73
C ARG A 99 5.43 10.46 -2.00
N LEU A 100 5.75 9.92 -3.18
CA LEU A 100 5.66 8.50 -3.50
C LEU A 100 7.04 7.84 -3.37
N LEU A 101 7.10 6.69 -2.70
CA LEU A 101 8.32 5.91 -2.47
C LEU A 101 8.10 4.46 -2.89
N GLY A 102 9.04 3.85 -3.61
CA GLY A 102 8.93 2.46 -4.05
C GLY A 102 9.81 2.20 -5.28
N PRO A 103 9.66 1.03 -5.93
CA PRO A 103 10.26 0.75 -7.23
C PRO A 103 9.90 1.85 -8.25
N ALA A 104 10.89 2.27 -9.05
CA ALA A 104 10.76 3.44 -9.92
C ALA A 104 9.61 3.31 -10.93
N ASP A 105 9.49 2.15 -11.58
CA ASP A 105 8.42 1.81 -12.52
C ASP A 105 7.02 1.89 -11.87
N GLN A 106 6.90 1.48 -10.61
CA GLN A 106 5.64 1.51 -9.87
C GLN A 106 5.29 2.92 -9.39
N VAL A 107 6.29 3.72 -9.02
CA VAL A 107 6.11 5.15 -8.70
C VAL A 107 5.67 5.92 -9.95
N GLU A 108 6.30 5.68 -11.09
CA GLU A 108 5.88 6.28 -12.37
C GLU A 108 4.46 5.87 -12.74
N SER A 109 4.11 4.59 -12.58
CA SER A 109 2.75 4.09 -12.79
C SER A 109 1.73 4.74 -11.84
N ALA A 110 2.10 5.02 -10.59
CA ALA A 110 1.25 5.69 -9.61
C ALA A 110 0.96 7.17 -9.90
N LEU A 111 1.76 7.80 -10.76
CA LEU A 111 1.61 9.21 -11.16
C LEU A 111 0.72 9.41 -12.40
N ARG A 112 0.31 8.33 -13.06
CA ARG A 112 -0.58 8.37 -14.23
C ARG A 112 -2.04 8.44 -13.79
#